data_AF-A0A6G7Y1B3-F1
#
_entry.id   AF-A0A6G7Y1B3-F1
#
_cell.length_a   1.000
_cell.length_b   1.000
_cell.length_c   1.000
_cell.angle_alpha   90.00
_cell.angle_beta   90.00
_cell.angle_gamma   90.00
#
_symmetry.space_group_name_H-M   'P 1'
#
loop_
_entity.id
_entity.type
_entity.pdbx_description
1 polymer ?
#
loop_
_entity_poly.entity_id
_entity_poly.type
_entity_poly.pdbx_seq_one_letter_code
_entity_poly.pdbx_strand_id
1 'polypeptide(L)'
;MKSKDGYIINQGLTQHIHNGRYDSAYNGCGWIAAYNFLKINGVSMRSEKVRTQLRLIMKGKFGTNPFSLYRFLRRNGFPVQRTYRLRKSKNYNSGIVLYFTGKTLHYVAFYKTSEDTYRFLNATYGLENDIRAFPQFIDESTKFPLGMILSI
;
A
#
# COMPACT_ATOMS: atom_id res chain seq x y z
N MET A 1 11.33 -10.76 -4.87
CA MET A 1 9.90 -10.58 -4.50
C MET A 1 9.77 -9.88 -3.14
N LYS A 2 10.35 -10.44 -2.07
CA LYS A 2 10.35 -9.83 -0.74
C LYS A 2 11.69 -9.15 -0.42
N SER A 3 11.68 -8.16 0.47
CA SER A 3 12.86 -7.61 1.14
C SER A 3 13.42 -8.59 2.17
N LYS A 4 14.63 -8.33 2.71
CA LYS A 4 15.27 -9.18 3.73
C LYS A 4 14.46 -9.31 5.01
N ASP A 5 13.78 -8.23 5.41
CA ASP A 5 12.86 -8.21 6.55
C ASP A 5 11.45 -8.75 6.21
N GLY A 6 11.23 -9.18 4.97
CA GLY A 6 10.07 -9.99 4.57
C GLY A 6 8.82 -9.20 4.16
N TYR A 7 8.95 -7.92 3.84
CA TYR A 7 7.90 -7.14 3.14
C TYR A 7 7.85 -7.52 1.67
N ILE A 8 6.68 -7.45 1.04
CA ILE A 8 6.55 -7.61 -0.41
C ILE A 8 6.88 -6.27 -1.06
N ILE A 9 8.02 -6.18 -1.74
CA ILE A 9 8.54 -4.92 -2.34
C ILE A 9 8.54 -4.94 -3.87
N ASN A 10 8.27 -6.09 -4.49
CA ASN A 10 8.22 -6.22 -5.94
C ASN A 10 6.96 -6.98 -6.38
N GLN A 11 5.90 -6.23 -6.61
CA GLN A 11 4.63 -6.73 -7.16
C GLN A 11 4.80 -7.31 -8.57
N GLY A 12 5.74 -6.78 -9.38
CA GLY A 12 5.99 -7.27 -10.74
C GLY A 12 6.35 -8.76 -10.80
N LEU A 13 6.86 -9.33 -9.72
CA LEU A 13 7.22 -10.75 -9.61
C LEU A 13 6.07 -11.65 -9.11
N THR A 14 4.84 -11.12 -8.99
CA THR A 14 3.66 -11.85 -8.48
C THR A 14 2.72 -12.35 -9.57
N GLN A 15 3.23 -12.53 -10.80
CA GLN A 15 2.47 -12.96 -11.99
C GLN A 15 1.76 -14.32 -11.82
N HIS A 16 2.29 -15.20 -10.97
CA HIS A 16 1.71 -16.51 -10.66
C HIS A 16 0.59 -16.43 -9.60
N ILE A 17 0.46 -15.30 -8.89
CA ILE A 17 -0.52 -15.11 -7.82
C ILE A 17 -1.74 -14.39 -8.39
N HIS A 18 -2.83 -15.12 -8.59
CA HIS A 18 -4.06 -14.56 -9.12
C HIS A 18 -4.77 -13.68 -8.09
N ASN A 19 -5.40 -12.59 -8.54
CA ASN A 19 -6.22 -11.71 -7.72
C ASN A 19 -7.49 -11.32 -8.49
N GLY A 20 -8.49 -12.19 -8.39
CA GLY A 20 -9.68 -12.15 -9.24
C GLY A 20 -9.39 -12.78 -10.60
N ARG A 21 -9.73 -12.08 -11.68
CA ARG A 21 -9.49 -12.54 -13.07
C ARG A 21 -8.10 -12.20 -13.61
N TYR A 22 -7.30 -11.42 -12.89
CA TYR A 22 -5.98 -10.95 -13.31
C TYR A 22 -4.93 -11.40 -12.29
N ASP A 23 -3.66 -11.42 -12.71
CA ASP A 23 -2.56 -11.65 -11.79
C ASP A 23 -2.28 -10.42 -10.88
N SER A 24 -1.55 -10.68 -9.80
CA SER A 24 -1.21 -9.65 -8.82
C SER A 24 -0.16 -8.67 -9.34
N ALA A 25 0.58 -8.97 -10.41
CA ALA A 25 1.44 -7.98 -11.05
C ALA A 25 0.59 -6.84 -11.66
N TYR A 26 -0.57 -7.18 -12.24
CA TYR A 26 -1.51 -6.21 -12.79
C TYR A 26 -2.31 -5.43 -11.73
N ASN A 27 -2.85 -6.10 -10.69
CA ASN A 27 -3.84 -5.48 -9.80
C ASN A 27 -3.62 -5.73 -8.29
N GLY A 28 -2.47 -6.25 -7.90
CA GLY A 28 -2.20 -6.74 -6.54
C GLY A 28 -1.83 -5.65 -5.53
N CYS A 29 -1.58 -4.42 -5.97
CA CYS A 29 -1.05 -3.34 -5.13
C CYS A 29 -1.82 -3.15 -3.82
N GLY A 30 -3.16 -3.24 -3.83
CA GLY A 30 -3.97 -3.05 -2.63
C GLY A 30 -3.83 -4.16 -1.58
N TRP A 31 -3.79 -5.44 -1.97
CA TRP A 31 -3.61 -6.53 -1.00
C TRP A 31 -2.15 -6.61 -0.54
N ILE A 32 -1.19 -6.28 -1.41
CA ILE A 32 0.23 -6.19 -1.06
C ILE A 32 0.45 -5.09 -0.01
N ALA A 33 -0.15 -3.91 -0.22
CA ALA A 33 -0.11 -2.82 0.75
C ALA A 33 -0.78 -3.22 2.08
N ALA A 34 -1.92 -3.92 2.04
CA ALA A 34 -2.58 -4.42 3.25
C ALA A 34 -1.70 -5.44 4.01
N TYR A 35 -1.08 -6.39 3.31
CA TYR A 35 -0.17 -7.38 3.91
C TYR A 35 1.03 -6.68 4.57
N ASN A 36 1.66 -5.74 3.86
CA ASN A 36 2.79 -4.99 4.39
C ASN A 36 2.37 -4.14 5.61
N PHE A 37 1.20 -3.48 5.57
CA PHE A 37 0.67 -2.72 6.69
C PHE A 37 0.44 -3.58 7.94
N LEU A 38 -0.16 -4.78 7.79
CA LEU A 38 -0.33 -5.70 8.91
C LEU A 38 1.03 -6.10 9.50
N LYS A 39 1.99 -6.44 8.64
CA LYS A 39 3.33 -6.84 9.05
C LYS A 39 4.09 -5.71 9.77
N ILE A 40 4.01 -4.47 9.28
CA ILE A 40 4.58 -3.28 9.93
C ILE A 40 4.08 -3.20 11.38
N ASN A 41 2.80 -3.52 11.59
CA ASN A 41 2.15 -3.43 12.88
C ASN A 41 2.17 -4.76 13.67
N GLY A 42 3.13 -5.65 13.37
CA GLY A 42 3.34 -6.89 14.12
C GLY A 42 2.29 -7.98 13.91
N VAL A 43 1.34 -7.80 12.99
CA VAL A 43 0.30 -8.79 12.70
C VAL A 43 0.77 -9.74 11.60
N SER A 44 0.96 -11.01 11.97
CA SER A 44 1.23 -12.08 11.01
C SER A 44 -0.07 -12.60 10.39
N MET A 45 -0.27 -12.31 9.10
CA MET A 45 -1.37 -12.89 8.33
C MET A 45 -0.84 -13.45 7.02
N ARG A 46 -1.27 -14.67 6.66
CA ARG A 46 -0.94 -15.27 5.36
C ARG A 46 -1.43 -14.36 4.23
N SER A 47 -0.58 -14.09 3.24
CA SER A 47 -0.88 -13.23 2.08
C SER A 47 -2.17 -13.64 1.38
N GLU A 48 -2.42 -14.93 1.25
CA GLU A 48 -3.63 -15.49 0.66
C GLU A 48 -4.92 -15.10 1.41
N LYS A 49 -4.86 -15.07 2.75
CA LYS A 49 -5.98 -14.64 3.60
C LYS A 49 -6.22 -13.13 3.44
N VAL A 50 -5.17 -12.32 3.36
CA VAL A 50 -5.29 -10.88 3.10
C VAL A 50 -5.97 -10.64 1.75
N ARG A 51 -5.48 -11.32 0.70
CA ARG A 51 -5.97 -11.20 -0.68
C ARG A 51 -7.45 -11.56 -0.81
N THR A 52 -7.87 -12.68 -0.22
CA THR A 52 -9.26 -13.18 -0.32
C THR A 52 -10.27 -12.36 0.50
N GLN A 53 -9.82 -11.65 1.54
CA GLN A 53 -10.68 -10.80 2.38
C GLN A 53 -10.95 -9.40 1.81
N LEU A 54 -10.19 -8.98 0.80
CA LEU A 54 -10.38 -7.69 0.14
C LEU A 54 -11.31 -7.82 -1.08
N ARG A 55 -12.32 -6.96 -1.14
CA ARG A 55 -13.17 -6.85 -2.32
C ARG A 55 -12.45 -6.11 -3.44
N LEU A 56 -12.46 -6.73 -4.62
CA LEU A 56 -11.93 -6.16 -5.86
C LEU A 56 -13.00 -5.34 -6.58
N ILE A 57 -12.58 -4.29 -7.29
CA ILE A 57 -13.46 -3.54 -8.19
C ILE A 57 -13.51 -4.25 -9.54
N MET A 58 -14.72 -4.49 -10.07
CA MET A 58 -14.95 -5.17 -11.36
C MET A 58 -14.11 -6.45 -11.53
N LYS A 59 -14.20 -7.37 -10.55
CA LYS A 59 -13.46 -8.65 -10.52
C LYS A 59 -11.93 -8.52 -10.65
N GLY A 60 -11.38 -7.34 -10.32
CA GLY A 60 -9.94 -7.07 -10.33
C GLY A 60 -9.48 -6.09 -11.42
N LYS A 61 -10.35 -5.65 -12.34
CA LYS A 61 -9.96 -4.73 -13.43
C LYS A 61 -9.41 -3.39 -12.93
N PHE A 62 -9.96 -2.88 -11.82
CA PHE A 62 -9.52 -1.62 -11.20
C PHE A 62 -8.85 -1.85 -9.83
N GLY A 63 -8.33 -3.07 -9.61
CA GLY A 63 -7.65 -3.43 -8.36
C GLY A 63 -8.57 -3.41 -7.13
N THR A 64 -8.02 -2.96 -6.00
CA THR A 64 -8.66 -3.02 -4.69
C THR A 64 -9.54 -1.80 -4.43
N ASN A 65 -10.74 -2.04 -3.89
CA ASN A 65 -11.65 -0.97 -3.49
C ASN A 65 -11.13 -0.26 -2.21
N PRO A 66 -10.92 1.08 -2.22
CA PRO A 66 -10.41 1.81 -1.06
C PRO A 66 -11.30 1.69 0.19
N PHE A 67 -12.63 1.62 0.02
CA PHE A 67 -13.56 1.38 1.12
C PHE A 67 -13.47 -0.04 1.67
N SER A 68 -13.18 -1.03 0.81
CA SER A 68 -12.93 -2.40 1.28
C SER A 68 -11.65 -2.47 2.09
N LEU A 69 -10.59 -1.81 1.64
CA LEU A 69 -9.32 -1.73 2.37
C LEU A 69 -9.51 -1.06 3.72
N TYR A 70 -10.19 0.10 3.76
CA TYR A 70 -10.52 0.78 5.01
C TYR A 70 -11.29 -0.15 5.99
N ARG A 71 -12.36 -0.81 5.53
CA ARG A 71 -13.13 -1.74 6.36
C ARG A 71 -12.30 -2.94 6.83
N PHE A 72 -11.42 -3.46 5.97
CA PHE A 72 -10.52 -4.56 6.30
C PHE A 72 -9.57 -4.16 7.44
N LEU A 73 -8.94 -2.99 7.36
CA LEU A 73 -8.03 -2.51 8.42
C LEU A 73 -8.78 -2.28 9.74
N ARG A 74 -9.95 -1.63 9.70
CA ARG A 74 -10.79 -1.42 10.89
C ARG A 74 -11.22 -2.74 11.55
N ARG A 75 -11.58 -3.76 10.76
CA ARG A 75 -11.97 -5.09 11.26
C ARG A 75 -10.80 -5.86 11.88
N ASN A 76 -9.57 -5.56 11.48
CA ASN A 76 -8.36 -6.13 12.07
C ASN A 76 -7.82 -5.27 13.24
N GLY A 77 -8.65 -4.39 13.82
CA GLY A 77 -8.33 -3.68 15.07
C GLY A 77 -7.58 -2.36 14.90
N PHE A 78 -7.33 -1.89 13.67
CA PHE A 78 -6.55 -0.67 13.46
C PHE A 78 -7.44 0.58 13.43
N PRO A 79 -7.16 1.63 14.24
CA PRO A 79 -7.94 2.86 14.28
C PRO A 79 -7.58 3.81 13.12
N VAL A 80 -7.57 3.31 11.88
CA VAL A 80 -7.09 4.08 10.72
C VAL A 80 -7.91 5.35 10.47
N GLN A 81 -7.20 6.46 10.26
CA GLN A 81 -7.74 7.76 9.84
C GLN A 81 -7.67 7.89 8.31
N ARG A 82 -8.60 8.65 7.73
CA ARG A 82 -8.62 8.96 6.29
C ARG A 82 -8.16 10.41 6.08
N THR A 83 -7.09 10.60 5.31
CA THR A 83 -6.61 11.92 4.89
C THR A 83 -6.57 12.01 3.38
N TYR A 84 -7.23 13.00 2.79
CA TYR A 84 -7.24 13.22 1.34
C TYR A 84 -6.21 14.25 0.86
N ARG A 85 -5.67 15.06 1.77
CA ARG A 85 -4.65 16.08 1.48
C ARG A 85 -3.26 15.47 1.61
N LEU A 86 -2.73 14.89 0.54
CA LEU A 86 -1.45 14.16 0.56
C LEU A 86 -0.26 15.00 1.02
N ARG A 87 -0.24 16.30 0.67
CA ARG A 87 0.84 17.24 1.04
C ARG A 87 0.78 17.72 2.49
N LYS A 88 -0.34 17.52 3.20
CA LYS A 88 -0.44 17.93 4.60
C LYS A 88 0.23 16.83 5.43
N SER A 89 1.54 16.97 5.64
CA SER A 89 2.29 16.06 6.50
C SER A 89 1.65 16.03 7.88
N LYS A 90 1.43 14.81 8.38
CA LYS A 90 1.28 14.58 9.81
C LYS A 90 2.37 13.58 10.19
N ASN A 91 2.73 13.59 11.46
CA ASN A 91 3.63 12.62 12.05
C ASN A 91 2.92 11.26 12.17
N TYR A 92 2.76 10.56 11.05
CA TYR A 92 2.14 9.23 11.02
C TYR A 92 3.17 8.19 11.43
N ASN A 93 2.76 7.16 12.18
CA ASN A 93 3.68 6.07 12.49
C ASN A 93 3.73 5.07 11.32
N SER A 94 2.57 4.76 10.76
CA SER A 94 2.46 3.92 9.56
C SER A 94 1.14 4.13 8.82
N GLY A 95 1.06 3.62 7.60
CA GLY A 95 -0.15 3.72 6.81
C GLY A 95 -0.07 3.08 5.44
N ILE A 96 -1.10 3.33 4.66
CA ILE A 96 -1.19 3.02 3.23
C ILE A 96 -1.56 4.31 2.51
N VAL A 97 -0.83 4.63 1.44
CA VAL A 97 -1.18 5.73 0.54
C VAL A 97 -1.66 5.18 -0.80
N LEU A 98 -2.81 5.67 -1.22
CA LEU A 98 -3.40 5.52 -2.55
C LEU A 98 -3.13 6.80 -3.34
N TYR A 99 -2.51 6.67 -4.50
CA TYR A 99 -2.19 7.82 -5.36
C TYR A 99 -2.23 7.46 -6.84
N PHE A 100 -2.32 8.48 -7.70
CA PHE A 100 -2.27 8.31 -9.15
C PHE A 100 -0.86 8.54 -9.68
N THR A 101 -0.29 7.52 -10.34
CA THR A 101 1.06 7.57 -10.91
C THR A 101 1.14 8.34 -12.23
N GLY A 102 0.01 8.84 -12.74
CA GLY A 102 -0.10 9.35 -14.11
C GLY A 102 -0.61 8.32 -15.12
N LYS A 103 -0.52 7.03 -14.79
CA LYS A 103 -1.02 5.92 -15.62
C LYS A 103 -2.11 5.10 -14.91
N THR A 104 -1.93 4.84 -13.62
CA THR A 104 -2.83 3.99 -12.83
C THR A 104 -2.90 4.44 -11.37
N LEU A 105 -3.90 3.96 -10.64
CA LEU A 105 -3.97 4.08 -9.19
C LEU A 105 -3.06 3.05 -8.55
N HIS A 106 -2.24 3.47 -7.59
CA HIS A 106 -1.29 2.61 -6.89
C HIS A 106 -1.44 2.72 -5.39
N TYR A 107 -1.27 1.59 -4.70
CA TYR A 107 -1.27 1.49 -3.25
C TYR A 107 0.10 1.08 -2.76
N VAL A 108 0.61 1.77 -1.75
CA VAL A 108 1.86 1.40 -1.07
C VAL A 108 1.67 1.53 0.43
N ALA A 109 2.26 0.60 1.18
CA ALA A 109 2.36 0.73 2.63
C ALA A 109 3.60 1.56 2.98
N PHE A 110 3.54 2.29 4.08
CA PHE A 110 4.67 3.05 4.58
C PHE A 110 4.76 2.98 6.11
N TYR A 111 5.95 3.21 6.64
CA TYR A 111 6.19 3.39 8.06
C TYR A 111 7.33 4.37 8.31
N LYS A 112 7.29 5.03 9.46
CA LYS A 112 8.27 6.05 9.86
C LYS A 112 9.61 5.39 10.21
N THR A 113 10.70 5.90 9.65
CA THR A 113 12.08 5.42 9.89
C THR A 113 12.91 6.38 10.73
N SER A 114 12.65 7.68 10.61
CA SER A 114 13.20 8.75 11.47
C SER A 114 12.18 9.88 11.56
N GLU A 115 12.50 10.98 12.27
CA GLU A 115 11.60 12.11 12.46
C GLU A 115 10.91 12.60 11.17
N ASP A 116 11.65 12.66 10.07
CA ASP A 116 11.19 13.21 8.80
C ASP A 116 11.11 12.20 7.64
N THR A 117 11.55 10.97 7.86
CA THR A 117 11.67 9.97 6.78
C THR A 117 10.77 8.78 6.99
N TYR A 118 10.31 8.24 5.87
CA TYR A 118 9.46 7.07 5.79
C TYR A 118 10.03 6.09 4.78
N ARG A 119 9.86 4.81 5.05
CA ARG A 119 10.08 3.78 4.05
C ARG A 119 8.78 3.47 3.32
N PHE A 120 8.80 3.55 1.99
CA PHE A 120 7.66 3.25 1.12
C PHE A 120 7.82 1.87 0.47
N LEU A 121 6.97 0.93 0.86
CA LEU A 121 7.09 -0.46 0.41
C LEU A 121 6.34 -0.65 -0.92
N ASN A 122 7.03 -1.21 -1.92
CA ASN A 122 6.49 -1.48 -3.25
C ASN A 122 6.08 -0.21 -4.04
N ALA A 123 6.62 0.96 -3.68
CA ALA A 123 6.51 2.18 -4.48
C ALA A 123 7.37 2.09 -5.74
N THR A 124 8.64 1.75 -5.57
CA THR A 124 9.56 1.39 -6.65
C THR A 124 9.79 -0.12 -6.60
N TYR A 125 9.46 -0.83 -7.68
CA TYR A 125 9.48 -2.30 -7.67
C TYR A 125 10.88 -2.86 -7.39
N GLY A 126 11.00 -3.61 -6.30
CA GLY A 126 12.25 -4.24 -5.88
C GLY A 126 13.21 -3.33 -5.14
N LEU A 127 12.92 -2.04 -5.00
CA LEU A 127 13.75 -1.14 -4.21
C LEU A 127 13.55 -1.45 -2.73
N GLU A 128 14.59 -2.00 -2.10
CA GLU A 128 14.52 -2.45 -0.72
C GLU A 128 14.38 -1.27 0.26
N ASN A 129 15.17 -0.22 0.07
CA ASN A 129 15.23 0.93 0.97
C ASN A 129 14.76 2.21 0.27
N ASP A 130 13.50 2.22 -0.19
CA ASP A 130 12.84 3.45 -0.65
C ASP A 130 12.52 4.33 0.57
N ILE A 131 13.53 5.03 1.08
CA ILE A 131 13.46 5.88 2.27
C ILE A 131 13.58 7.34 1.85
N ARG A 132 12.51 8.10 2.02
CA ARG A 132 12.42 9.50 1.60
C ARG A 132 11.50 10.29 2.54
N ALA A 133 11.55 11.61 2.45
CA ALA A 133 10.57 12.45 3.11
C ALA A 133 9.18 12.24 2.47
N PHE A 134 8.11 12.37 3.26
CA PHE A 134 6.75 12.18 2.74
C PHE A 134 6.40 13.17 1.61
N PRO A 135 6.71 14.48 1.72
CA PRO A 135 6.47 15.43 0.63
C PRO A 135 7.23 15.06 -0.65
N GLN A 136 8.50 14.67 -0.51
CA GLN A 136 9.33 14.21 -1.63
C GLN A 136 8.69 13.00 -2.33
N PHE A 137 8.22 12.01 -1.57
CA PHE A 137 7.51 10.86 -2.14
C PHE A 137 6.28 11.29 -2.94
N ILE A 138 5.48 12.23 -2.44
CA ILE A 138 4.30 12.73 -3.17
C ILE A 138 4.70 13.42 -4.46
N ASP A 139 5.71 14.28 -4.44
CA ASP A 139 6.12 15.04 -5.62
C ASP A 139 6.77 14.14 -6.68
N GLU A 140 7.53 13.12 -6.28
CA GLU A 140 8.20 12.19 -7.21
C GLU A 140 7.27 11.07 -7.72
N SER A 141 6.27 10.66 -6.93
CA SER A 141 5.46 9.47 -7.24
C SER A 141 4.07 9.79 -7.80
N THR A 142 3.59 11.04 -7.67
CA THR A 142 2.25 11.43 -8.09
C THR A 142 2.28 12.40 -9.27
N LYS A 143 1.43 12.19 -10.28
CA LYS A 143 1.25 13.18 -11.37
C LYS A 143 0.44 14.39 -10.91
N PHE A 144 -0.53 14.13 -10.03
CA PHE A 144 -1.32 15.14 -9.34
C PHE A 144 -1.41 14.71 -7.88
N PRO A 145 -1.43 15.64 -6.90
CA PRO A 145 -1.52 15.33 -5.48
C PRO A 145 -2.93 14.87 -5.05
N LEU A 146 -3.61 14.11 -5.91
CA LEU A 146 -4.89 13.48 -5.68
C LEU A 146 -4.66 12.07 -5.15
N GLY A 147 -5.28 11.77 -4.01
CA GLY A 147 -5.18 10.46 -3.41
C GLY A 147 -5.78 10.41 -2.02
N MET A 148 -5.43 9.36 -1.29
CA MET A 148 -5.91 9.11 0.06
C MET A 148 -4.84 8.40 0.87
N ILE A 149 -4.68 8.80 2.12
CA ILE A 149 -3.85 8.12 3.12
C ILE A 149 -4.78 7.47 4.14
N LEU A 150 -4.53 6.20 4.42
CA LEU A 150 -5.04 5.46 5.57
C LEU A 150 -3.90 5.32 6.57
N SER A 151 -3.95 6.01 7.71
CA SER A 151 -2.81 6.02 8.65
C SER A 151 -3.23 5.83 10.10
N ILE A 152 -2.25 5.41 10.91
CA ILE A 152 -2.31 5.40 12.37
C ILE A 152 -1.26 6.34 12.97
#